data_AF-A0A959L650-F1
#
_entry.id   AF-A0A959L650-F1
#
_cell.length_a   1.000
_cell.length_b   1.000
_cell.length_c   1.000
_cell.angle_alpha   90.00
_cell.angle_beta   90.00
_cell.angle_gamma   90.00
#
_symmetry.space_group_name_H-M   'P 1'
#
loop_
_entity.id
_entity.type
_entity.pdbx_description
1 polymer ?
#
loop_
_entity_poly.entity_id
_entity_poly.type
_entity_poly.pdbx_seq_one_letter_code
_entity_poly.pdbx_strand_id
1 'polypeptide(L)'
;MKSSTKNLLIPRMVPLIILLLSYLQVGAQINVSGQVVSASDGLGLPGATVLIKGTVDGTVTDIDGNYQLAVPSKETVLIISFTGMTTQEIVVGDQSVINIEMESDIVGLSEVVVTGYGVQKKSNLSGAVDNVTTEQLESRPIANLAQGLQGVSPNLNIDFDSGEPGQEAKINIRGFTSVNGGSPLILIDGVPSDETELNRLAPRDVESISVLKDASSAAIYGARAAFGVIIITTKSGSGEGVHVSYSNNFNIAKPTVIGEKITDPYIYLRLKETSTDNTPWDNFNFSDERYEWARQRSNDPSVEGVRIDPTDATRWEYMGNQDWSEYFLGNSNSQEHHLSISGRSKASQYFVSGSFNNTDGALKIADDYFDRYTLRGKVNFNVTDRLDIGTNIYITNTKR
;
A
#
# COMPACT_ATOMS: atom_id res chain seq x y z
N MET A 1 -51.73 21.02 -64.59
CA MET A 1 -51.40 20.09 -65.69
C MET A 1 -49.89 19.97 -65.78
N LYS A 2 -49.39 18.75 -66.02
CA LYS A 2 -48.01 18.26 -66.04
C LYS A 2 -46.96 19.17 -66.75
N SER A 3 -45.72 19.04 -66.26
CA SER A 3 -44.46 18.82 -67.03
C SER A 3 -43.90 20.01 -67.83
N SER A 4 -42.60 20.30 -67.94
CA SER A 4 -41.34 19.72 -67.45
C SER A 4 -40.18 20.56 -68.02
N THR A 5 -39.03 20.55 -67.32
CA THR A 5 -37.63 20.63 -67.84
C THR A 5 -37.12 21.88 -68.58
N LYS A 6 -36.03 22.52 -68.08
CA LYS A 6 -34.62 22.15 -68.34
C LYS A 6 -33.60 23.17 -67.77
N ASN A 7 -32.69 22.65 -66.94
CA ASN A 7 -31.22 22.85 -66.82
C ASN A 7 -30.56 24.24 -66.97
N LEU A 8 -30.22 24.81 -65.80
CA LEU A 8 -28.89 25.17 -65.26
C LEU A 8 -27.68 25.36 -66.21
N LEU A 9 -27.15 26.59 -66.23
CA LEU A 9 -25.74 26.97 -66.45
C LEU A 9 -25.46 28.25 -65.65
N ILE A 10 -24.55 28.20 -64.67
CA ILE A 10 -24.03 29.38 -63.94
C ILE A 10 -22.50 29.28 -63.90
N PRO A 11 -21.77 30.34 -64.25
CA PRO A 11 -20.43 30.55 -63.73
C PRO A 11 -20.31 31.84 -62.89
N ARG A 12 -19.64 31.69 -61.74
CA ARG A 12 -18.65 32.59 -61.11
C ARG A 12 -18.95 34.10 -61.03
N MET A 13 -19.07 34.62 -59.80
CA MET A 13 -18.04 35.43 -59.09
C MET A 13 -18.63 36.16 -57.86
N VAL A 14 -17.75 36.41 -56.88
CA VAL A 14 -17.88 37.26 -55.66
C VAL A 14 -18.41 36.51 -54.43
N PRO A 15 -17.54 36.25 -53.43
CA PRO A 15 -17.43 37.21 -52.31
C PRO A 15 -15.99 37.44 -51.82
N LEU A 16 -15.58 38.71 -51.76
CA LEU A 16 -14.36 39.17 -51.07
C LEU A 16 -14.57 40.58 -50.48
N ILE A 17 -15.67 40.78 -49.74
CA ILE A 17 -15.88 41.93 -48.86
C ILE A 17 -16.76 41.43 -47.71
N ILE A 18 -16.17 40.75 -46.73
CA ILE A 18 -16.57 40.59 -45.31
C ILE A 18 -15.31 40.00 -44.65
N LEU A 19 -14.30 40.84 -44.45
CA LEU A 19 -13.15 40.54 -43.62
C LEU A 19 -12.70 41.87 -43.00
N LEU A 20 -12.39 41.82 -41.70
CA LEU A 20 -11.93 42.92 -40.83
C LEU A 20 -13.00 43.90 -40.32
N LEU A 21 -13.75 43.44 -39.31
CA LEU A 21 -14.07 44.28 -38.15
C LEU A 21 -14.34 43.38 -36.93
N SER A 22 -13.31 42.62 -36.53
CA SER A 22 -13.23 42.05 -35.19
C SER A 22 -12.35 42.97 -34.35
N TYR A 23 -12.99 43.69 -33.42
CA TYR A 23 -12.33 44.46 -32.38
C TYR A 23 -11.34 43.56 -31.61
N LEU A 24 -10.04 43.79 -31.81
CA LEU A 24 -9.04 43.39 -30.84
C LEU A 24 -9.11 44.40 -29.70
N GLN A 25 -9.85 44.08 -28.64
CA GLN A 25 -9.56 44.69 -27.34
C GLN A 25 -8.22 44.10 -26.87
N VAL A 26 -7.15 44.83 -27.14
CA VAL A 26 -5.90 44.66 -26.40
C VAL A 26 -6.18 45.21 -25.00
N GLY A 27 -6.64 44.34 -24.10
CA GLY A 27 -6.63 44.65 -22.67
C GLY A 27 -5.18 44.89 -22.26
N ALA A 28 -4.92 45.99 -21.55
CA ALA A 28 -3.59 46.26 -21.02
C ALA A 28 -3.25 45.16 -20.01
N GLN A 29 -2.34 44.25 -20.37
CA GLN A 29 -1.79 43.28 -19.45
C GLN A 29 -0.98 44.01 -18.39
N ILE A 30 -1.24 43.72 -17.13
CA ILE A 30 -0.53 44.30 -15.99
C ILE A 30 0.54 43.30 -15.59
N ASN A 31 1.81 43.71 -15.63
CA ASN A 31 2.88 42.88 -15.10
C ASN A 31 2.90 43.01 -13.58
N VAL A 32 2.66 41.90 -12.90
CA VAL A 32 2.78 41.76 -11.45
C VAL A 32 4.07 40.98 -11.16
N SER A 33 4.85 41.48 -10.23
CA SER A 33 6.05 40.80 -9.72
C SER A 33 5.97 40.62 -8.22
N GLY A 34 6.81 39.75 -7.66
CA GLY A 34 6.78 39.51 -6.22
C GLY A 34 7.78 38.46 -5.79
N GLN A 35 7.83 38.25 -4.47
CA GLN A 35 8.62 37.18 -3.85
C GLN A 35 7.72 36.31 -2.98
N VAL A 36 7.89 34.99 -3.08
CA VAL A 36 7.24 34.01 -2.23
C VAL A 36 8.28 33.45 -1.26
N VAL A 37 8.03 33.61 0.04
CA VAL A 37 8.93 33.17 1.11
C VAL A 37 8.18 32.27 2.10
N SER A 38 8.90 31.45 2.84
CA SER A 38 8.34 30.68 3.96
C SER A 38 8.16 31.58 5.19
N ALA A 39 7.00 31.52 5.82
CA ALA A 39 6.71 32.29 7.04
C ALA A 39 7.55 31.83 8.25
N SER A 40 8.05 30.59 8.24
CA SER A 40 8.80 30.02 9.38
C SER A 40 10.26 30.45 9.45
N ASP A 41 10.91 30.67 8.30
CA ASP A 41 12.35 30.95 8.23
C ASP A 41 12.70 32.15 7.32
N GLY A 42 11.72 32.73 6.64
CA GLY A 42 11.90 33.86 5.73
C GLY A 42 12.68 33.53 4.46
N LEU A 43 12.94 32.25 4.17
CA LEU A 43 13.68 31.83 2.98
C LEU A 43 12.75 31.83 1.76
N GLY A 44 13.29 32.24 0.61
CA GLY A 44 12.61 32.16 -0.68
C GLY A 44 12.20 30.72 -1.01
N LEU A 45 10.99 30.55 -1.54
CA LEU A 45 10.45 29.24 -1.91
C LEU A 45 10.64 29.01 -3.41
N PRO A 46 11.69 28.27 -3.84
CA PRO A 46 11.90 27.98 -5.25
C PRO A 46 10.93 26.91 -5.75
N GLY A 47 10.30 27.15 -6.90
CA GLY A 47 9.34 26.20 -7.48
C GLY A 47 7.90 26.34 -6.97
N ALA A 48 7.57 27.38 -6.22
CA ALA A 48 6.19 27.72 -5.88
C ALA A 48 5.40 28.14 -7.14
N THR A 49 4.20 27.59 -7.29
CA THR A 49 3.34 27.86 -8.44
C THR A 49 2.45 29.06 -8.16
N VAL A 50 2.49 30.06 -9.04
CA VAL A 50 1.64 31.26 -9.01
C VAL A 50 0.72 31.23 -10.23
N LEU A 51 -0.57 30.93 -10.01
CA LEU A 51 -1.55 30.70 -11.08
C LEU A 51 -2.66 31.74 -11.03
N ILE A 52 -3.22 32.13 -12.18
CA ILE A 52 -4.45 32.92 -12.24
C ILE A 52 -5.65 32.00 -11.98
N LYS A 53 -6.49 32.36 -11.01
CA LYS A 53 -7.67 31.59 -10.62
C LYS A 53 -8.61 31.39 -11.81
N GLY A 54 -8.87 30.13 -12.14
CA GLY A 54 -9.78 29.74 -13.22
C GLY A 54 -9.15 29.63 -14.61
N THR A 55 -7.84 29.85 -14.74
CA THR A 55 -7.09 29.62 -16.00
C THR A 55 -5.89 28.70 -15.77
N VAL A 56 -5.21 28.34 -16.87
CA VAL A 56 -3.92 27.62 -16.84
C VAL A 56 -2.72 28.58 -16.92
N ASP A 57 -2.98 29.89 -16.93
CA ASP A 57 -1.95 30.91 -17.06
C ASP A 57 -1.31 31.16 -15.69
N GLY A 58 -0.01 30.90 -15.59
CA GLY A 58 0.74 31.02 -14.36
C GLY A 58 2.24 31.01 -14.60
N THR A 59 2.99 31.17 -13.51
CA THR A 59 4.45 31.14 -13.50
C THR A 59 4.94 30.37 -12.29
N VAL A 60 6.23 30.11 -12.23
CA VAL A 60 6.89 29.41 -11.12
C VAL A 60 7.99 30.31 -10.55
N THR A 61 8.18 30.30 -9.25
CA THR A 61 9.21 31.11 -8.59
C THR A 61 10.63 30.60 -8.86
N ASP A 62 11.60 31.52 -8.91
CA ASP A 62 13.03 31.25 -9.08
C ASP A 62 13.73 30.79 -7.79
N ILE A 63 15.06 30.66 -7.82
CA ILE A 63 15.87 30.16 -6.69
C ILE A 63 15.73 31.02 -5.42
N ASP A 64 15.47 32.31 -5.58
CA ASP A 64 15.31 33.29 -4.50
C ASP A 64 13.82 33.52 -4.16
N GLY A 65 12.91 32.76 -4.78
CA GLY A 65 11.47 32.85 -4.58
C GLY A 65 10.79 33.96 -5.40
N ASN A 66 11.47 34.61 -6.34
CA ASN A 66 10.88 35.70 -7.12
C ASN A 66 10.04 35.16 -8.28
N TYR A 67 8.99 35.90 -8.64
CA TYR A 67 8.14 35.60 -9.78
C TYR A 67 7.72 36.87 -10.53
N GLN A 68 7.35 36.69 -11.80
CA GLN A 68 6.70 37.72 -12.60
C GLN A 68 5.64 37.09 -13.51
N LEU A 69 4.45 37.69 -13.52
CA LEU A 69 3.29 37.20 -14.26
C LEU A 69 2.48 38.37 -14.84
N ALA A 70 2.12 38.26 -16.11
CA ALA A 70 1.22 39.19 -16.76
C ALA A 70 -0.23 38.80 -16.47
N VAL A 71 -0.99 39.67 -15.79
CA VAL A 71 -2.40 39.42 -15.44
C VAL A 71 -3.35 40.24 -16.32
N PRO A 72 -4.54 39.70 -16.63
CA PRO A 72 -5.47 40.33 -17.57
C PRO A 72 -6.24 41.53 -17.00
N SER A 73 -6.39 41.62 -15.66
CA SER A 73 -7.09 42.73 -15.00
C SER A 73 -6.69 42.89 -13.54
N LYS A 74 -7.08 44.01 -12.92
CA LYS A 74 -6.88 44.27 -11.48
C LYS A 74 -7.76 43.40 -10.57
N GLU A 75 -8.84 42.85 -11.10
CA GLU A 75 -9.76 41.97 -10.36
C GLU A 75 -9.27 40.50 -10.34
N THR A 76 -8.13 40.22 -10.98
CA THR A 76 -7.55 38.89 -11.05
C THR A 76 -7.17 38.38 -9.66
N VAL A 77 -7.48 37.12 -9.37
CA VAL A 77 -7.06 36.43 -8.16
C VAL A 77 -5.91 35.50 -8.51
N LEU A 78 -4.80 35.61 -7.79
CA LEU A 78 -3.67 34.70 -7.85
C LEU A 78 -3.86 33.58 -6.83
N ILE A 79 -3.59 32.35 -7.24
CA ILE A 79 -3.48 31.15 -6.39
C ILE A 79 -2.00 30.82 -6.28
N ILE A 80 -1.48 30.86 -5.06
CA ILE A 80 -0.09 30.51 -4.76
C ILE A 80 -0.09 29.19 -4.01
N SER A 81 0.63 28.21 -4.55
CA SER A 81 0.72 26.87 -3.97
C SER A 81 2.16 26.36 -4.01
N PHE A 82 2.53 25.64 -2.95
CA PHE A 82 3.80 24.96 -2.82
C PHE A 82 3.60 23.70 -1.96
N THR A 83 4.29 22.62 -2.28
CA THR A 83 4.14 21.35 -1.58
C THR A 83 4.45 21.51 -0.08
N GLY A 84 3.50 21.13 0.79
CA GLY A 84 3.64 21.24 2.25
C GLY A 84 3.33 22.62 2.84
N MET A 85 2.74 23.53 2.05
CA MET A 85 2.33 24.87 2.48
C MET A 85 0.84 25.09 2.22
N THR A 86 0.22 25.95 3.03
CA THR A 86 -1.20 26.31 2.86
C THR A 86 -1.36 27.15 1.60
N THR A 87 -2.26 26.73 0.70
CA THR A 87 -2.54 27.49 -0.53
C THR A 87 -3.17 28.84 -0.19
N GLN A 88 -2.67 29.91 -0.79
CA GLN A 88 -3.20 31.26 -0.59
C GLN A 88 -3.81 31.83 -1.86
N GLU A 89 -4.91 32.57 -1.69
CA GLU A 89 -5.57 33.31 -2.75
C GLU A 89 -5.45 34.82 -2.49
N ILE A 90 -4.90 35.56 -3.45
CA ILE A 90 -4.67 37.00 -3.31
C ILE A 90 -5.25 37.74 -4.51
N VAL A 91 -6.07 38.76 -4.27
CA VAL A 91 -6.58 39.65 -5.31
C VAL A 91 -5.47 40.64 -5.69
N VAL A 92 -5.16 40.78 -6.98
CA VAL A 92 -4.07 41.65 -7.47
C VAL A 92 -4.33 43.14 -7.16
N GLY A 93 -5.56 43.62 -7.37
CA GLY A 93 -5.92 45.02 -7.14
C GLY A 93 -5.07 46.02 -7.93
N ASP A 94 -4.67 47.11 -7.28
CA ASP A 94 -3.79 48.16 -7.84
C ASP A 94 -2.29 47.89 -7.62
N GLN A 95 -1.92 46.71 -7.11
CA GLN A 95 -0.54 46.40 -6.72
C GLN A 95 0.26 45.84 -7.89
N SER A 96 1.43 46.45 -8.17
CA SER A 96 2.41 45.93 -9.13
C SER A 96 3.43 44.98 -8.50
N VAL A 97 3.57 45.03 -7.16
CA VAL A 97 4.44 44.16 -6.38
C VAL A 97 3.63 43.49 -5.27
N ILE A 98 3.64 42.15 -5.23
CA ILE A 98 2.90 41.34 -4.23
C ILE A 98 3.86 40.32 -3.64
N ASN A 99 4.22 40.50 -2.36
CA ASN A 99 5.03 39.51 -1.66
C ASN A 99 4.12 38.59 -0.84
N ILE A 100 4.42 37.29 -0.84
CA ILE A 100 3.62 36.27 -0.16
C ILE A 100 4.49 35.54 0.86
N GLU A 101 4.04 35.51 2.10
CA GLU A 101 4.61 34.64 3.14
C GLU A 101 3.72 33.41 3.26
N MET A 102 4.24 32.24 2.87
CA MET A 102 3.51 30.98 2.94
C MET A 102 3.65 30.34 4.31
N GLU A 103 2.51 30.10 4.96
CA GLU A 103 2.44 29.32 6.19
C GLU A 103 2.53 27.83 5.88
N SER A 104 3.32 27.11 6.68
CA SER A 104 3.45 25.66 6.56
C SER A 104 2.14 24.97 6.88
N ASP A 105 1.75 24.01 6.05
CA ASP A 105 0.58 23.16 6.25
C ASP A 105 0.90 22.04 7.25
N ILE A 106 1.41 22.41 8.43
CA ILE A 106 1.54 21.47 9.56
C ILE A 106 0.18 21.41 10.23
N VAL A 107 -0.75 20.71 9.58
CA VAL A 107 -1.94 20.20 10.27
C VAL A 107 -1.42 19.22 11.31
N GLY A 108 -1.40 19.66 12.57
CA GLY A 108 -1.35 18.77 13.71
C GLY A 108 -2.63 17.93 13.69
N LEU A 109 -2.62 16.83 12.93
CA LEU A 109 -3.71 15.87 12.86
C LEU A 109 -3.96 15.40 14.28
N SER A 110 -5.07 15.87 14.88
CA SER A 110 -5.56 15.29 16.12
C SER A 110 -5.92 13.85 15.80
N GLU A 111 -5.04 12.90 16.14
CA GLU A 111 -5.31 11.48 15.94
C GLU A 111 -6.65 11.14 16.59
N VAL A 112 -7.61 10.76 15.75
CA VAL A 112 -8.91 10.28 16.18
C VAL A 112 -8.87 8.76 16.24
N VAL A 113 -9.39 8.24 17.34
CA VAL A 113 -9.43 6.82 17.64
C VAL A 113 -10.88 6.39 17.63
N VAL A 114 -11.16 5.26 16.99
CA VAL A 114 -12.49 4.65 17.01
C VAL A 114 -12.57 3.71 18.21
N THR A 115 -13.52 3.97 19.09
CA THR A 115 -13.81 3.13 20.25
C THR A 115 -15.27 2.69 20.24
N GLY A 116 -15.68 1.82 21.18
CA GLY A 116 -17.07 1.42 21.32
C GLY A 116 -18.05 2.57 21.61
N TYR A 117 -17.54 3.75 22.04
CA TYR A 117 -18.33 4.97 22.24
C TYR A 117 -18.32 5.92 21.02
N GLY A 118 -17.75 5.52 19.89
CA GLY A 118 -17.58 6.35 18.69
C GLY A 118 -16.17 6.93 18.55
N VAL A 119 -16.06 7.98 17.72
CA VAL A 119 -14.79 8.64 17.38
C VAL A 119 -14.40 9.62 18.48
N GLN A 120 -13.25 9.40 19.13
CA GLN A 120 -12.73 10.29 20.19
C GLN A 120 -11.31 10.74 19.86
N LYS A 121 -10.92 11.93 20.32
CA LYS A 121 -9.51 12.37 20.26
C LYS A 121 -8.67 11.47 21.17
N LYS A 122 -7.51 11.04 20.69
CA LYS A 122 -6.57 10.20 21.47
C LYS A 122 -6.24 10.80 22.84
N SER A 123 -6.10 12.12 22.94
CA SER A 123 -5.84 12.85 24.20
C SER A 123 -6.92 12.68 25.27
N ASN A 124 -8.15 12.31 24.88
CA ASN A 124 -9.29 12.24 25.78
C ASN A 124 -9.53 10.80 26.29
N LEU A 125 -8.74 9.84 25.82
CA LEU A 125 -8.84 8.46 26.24
C LEU A 125 -7.98 8.24 27.49
N SER A 126 -8.61 7.72 28.53
CA SER A 126 -7.95 7.39 29.80
C SER A 126 -7.30 6.00 29.82
N GLY A 127 -7.55 5.15 28.82
CA GLY A 127 -6.98 3.82 28.67
C GLY A 127 -5.92 3.73 27.57
N ALA A 128 -5.10 2.68 27.59
CA ALA A 128 -4.11 2.42 26.56
C ALA A 128 -4.80 2.00 25.25
N VAL A 129 -4.83 2.95 24.32
CA VAL A 129 -5.29 2.74 22.95
C VAL A 129 -4.24 3.24 21.99
N ASP A 130 -3.87 2.36 21.07
CA ASP A 130 -3.00 2.70 19.96
C ASP A 130 -3.83 2.84 18.70
N ASN A 131 -3.44 3.78 17.85
CA ASN A 131 -4.04 3.96 16.54
C ASN A 131 -2.95 3.83 15.48
N VAL A 132 -3.17 2.96 14.52
CA VAL A 132 -2.33 2.78 13.34
C VAL A 132 -3.05 3.43 12.18
N THR A 133 -2.41 4.43 11.57
CA THR A 133 -2.99 5.18 10.46
C THR A 133 -2.65 4.56 9.11
N THR A 134 -3.37 4.98 8.08
CA THR A 134 -3.22 4.47 6.72
C THR A 134 -1.80 4.71 6.18
N GLU A 135 -1.16 5.83 6.49
CA GLU A 135 0.15 6.21 5.95
C GLU A 135 1.25 5.21 6.39
N GLN A 136 1.13 4.69 7.61
CA GLN A 136 2.06 3.68 8.14
C GLN A 136 1.89 2.32 7.46
N LEU A 137 0.68 2.02 6.96
CA LEU A 137 0.38 0.78 6.24
C LEU A 137 0.75 0.90 4.75
N GLU A 138 0.44 2.04 4.13
CA GLU A 138 0.67 2.28 2.70
C GLU A 138 2.15 2.43 2.32
N SER A 139 3.00 2.82 3.27
CA SER A 139 4.45 2.89 3.09
C SER A 139 5.15 1.53 3.07
N ARG A 140 4.42 0.44 3.37
CA ARG A 140 4.95 -0.92 3.42
C ARG A 140 4.36 -1.77 2.28
N PRO A 141 5.18 -2.55 1.55
CA PRO A 141 4.67 -3.54 0.61
C PRO A 141 4.14 -4.75 1.40
N ILE A 142 2.87 -4.68 1.80
CA ILE A 142 2.23 -5.72 2.62
C ILE A 142 1.18 -6.46 1.80
N ALA A 143 1.19 -7.80 1.83
CA ALA A 143 0.19 -8.60 1.12
C ALA A 143 -1.14 -8.65 1.88
N ASN A 144 -1.07 -8.61 3.21
CA ASN A 144 -2.23 -8.62 4.11
C ASN A 144 -2.07 -7.63 5.28
N LEU A 145 -3.19 -7.35 5.95
CA LEU A 145 -3.23 -6.34 7.01
C LEU A 145 -2.46 -6.77 8.26
N ALA A 146 -2.47 -8.05 8.60
CA ALA A 146 -1.77 -8.58 9.77
C ALA A 146 -0.25 -8.35 9.67
N GLN A 147 0.35 -8.55 8.49
CA GLN A 147 1.76 -8.24 8.23
C GLN A 147 2.06 -6.75 8.42
N GLY A 148 1.14 -5.89 7.97
CA GLY A 148 1.25 -4.43 8.15
C GLY A 148 1.21 -3.98 9.59
N LEU A 149 0.45 -4.68 10.44
CA LEU A 149 0.37 -4.40 11.87
C LEU A 149 1.57 -4.89 12.67
N GLN A 150 2.37 -5.81 12.11
CA GLN A 150 3.52 -6.38 12.81
C GLN A 150 4.54 -5.28 13.15
N GLY A 151 4.82 -5.13 14.44
CA GLY A 151 5.78 -4.16 14.98
C GLY A 151 5.31 -2.71 15.03
N VAL A 152 4.07 -2.41 14.62
CA VAL A 152 3.57 -1.01 14.58
C VAL A 152 3.01 -0.55 15.93
N SER A 153 2.45 -1.46 16.73
CA SER A 153 1.90 -1.16 18.04
C SER A 153 2.66 -1.92 19.16
N PRO A 154 3.17 -1.24 20.20
CA PRO A 154 3.82 -1.92 21.33
C PRO A 154 2.91 -2.93 22.02
N ASN A 155 3.44 -4.11 22.35
CA ASN A 155 2.69 -5.22 22.97
C ASN A 155 1.51 -5.75 22.12
N LEU A 156 1.52 -5.49 20.81
CA LEU A 156 0.75 -6.24 19.83
C LEU A 156 1.70 -7.25 19.17
N ASN A 157 1.56 -8.51 19.54
CA ASN A 157 2.36 -9.60 19.00
C ASN A 157 1.58 -10.23 17.84
N ILE A 158 2.23 -10.28 16.68
CA ILE A 158 1.69 -10.88 15.47
C ILE A 158 2.74 -11.85 14.94
N ASP A 159 2.38 -13.12 14.92
CA ASP A 159 3.24 -14.22 14.51
C ASP A 159 2.59 -14.97 13.34
N PHE A 160 3.43 -15.47 12.43
CA PHE A 160 3.03 -16.36 11.34
C PHE A 160 3.76 -17.68 11.54
N ASP A 161 3.06 -18.82 11.40
CA ASP A 161 3.71 -20.12 11.59
C ASP A 161 4.58 -20.53 10.38
N SER A 162 4.40 -19.89 9.22
CA SER A 162 5.17 -20.15 8.01
C SER A 162 5.25 -18.91 7.10
N GLY A 163 5.91 -19.05 5.95
CA GLY A 163 5.94 -18.04 4.89
C GLY A 163 4.92 -18.30 3.79
N GLU A 164 3.92 -19.14 4.05
CA GLU A 164 2.93 -19.55 3.05
C GLU A 164 2.00 -18.38 2.68
N PRO A 165 1.76 -18.12 1.38
CA PRO A 165 0.82 -17.10 0.95
C PRO A 165 -0.58 -17.29 1.53
N GLY A 166 -1.18 -16.19 2.01
CA GLY A 166 -2.53 -16.20 2.59
C GLY A 166 -2.65 -16.82 3.98
N GLN A 167 -1.54 -17.23 4.60
CA GLN A 167 -1.58 -17.81 5.94
C GLN A 167 -2.12 -16.84 7.00
N GLU A 168 -3.03 -17.33 7.84
CA GLU A 168 -3.59 -16.62 8.99
C GLU A 168 -2.52 -16.28 10.04
N ALA A 169 -2.59 -15.07 10.56
CA ALA A 169 -1.71 -14.60 11.62
C ALA A 169 -2.24 -15.00 13.00
N LYS A 170 -1.34 -15.37 13.89
CA LYS A 170 -1.64 -15.47 15.33
C LYS A 170 -1.44 -14.11 15.97
N ILE A 171 -2.52 -13.59 16.56
CA ILE A 171 -2.52 -12.25 17.13
C ILE A 171 -2.74 -12.33 18.64
N ASN A 172 -1.94 -11.56 19.38
CA ASN A 172 -1.98 -11.50 20.82
C ASN A 172 -1.71 -10.06 21.30
N ILE A 173 -2.49 -9.58 22.25
CA ILE A 173 -2.29 -8.29 22.90
C ILE A 173 -1.81 -8.53 24.33
N ARG A 174 -0.60 -8.03 24.64
CA ARG A 174 0.06 -8.13 25.96
C ARG A 174 0.40 -9.55 26.43
N GLY A 175 0.65 -10.46 25.51
CA GLY A 175 1.11 -11.80 25.85
C GLY A 175 -0.03 -12.74 26.27
N PHE A 176 0.28 -14.02 26.44
CA PHE A 176 -0.73 -15.03 26.73
C PHE A 176 -1.24 -14.89 28.17
N THR A 177 -2.48 -14.44 28.34
CA THR A 177 -3.12 -14.26 29.65
C THR A 177 -3.82 -15.51 30.17
N SER A 178 -3.84 -16.61 29.38
CA SER A 178 -4.50 -17.87 29.71
C SER A 178 -3.68 -19.07 29.24
N VAL A 179 -3.62 -20.12 30.08
CA VAL A 179 -2.96 -21.39 29.75
C VAL A 179 -3.66 -22.17 28.63
N ASN A 180 -4.95 -21.87 28.40
CA ASN A 180 -5.74 -22.45 27.32
C ASN A 180 -5.69 -21.58 26.04
N GLY A 181 -4.86 -20.54 26.02
CA GLY A 181 -4.80 -19.55 24.94
C GLY A 181 -5.90 -18.49 25.01
N GLY A 182 -5.97 -17.69 23.95
CA GLY A 182 -6.94 -16.61 23.75
C GLY A 182 -6.48 -15.68 22.63
N SER A 183 -7.42 -15.23 21.79
CA SER A 183 -7.20 -14.21 20.75
C SER A 183 -8.01 -12.95 21.07
N PRO A 184 -7.54 -11.77 20.63
CA PRO A 184 -8.30 -10.54 20.79
C PRO A 184 -9.58 -10.58 19.96
N LEU A 185 -10.58 -9.79 20.37
CA LEU A 185 -11.77 -9.59 19.54
C LEU A 185 -11.42 -8.68 18.36
N ILE A 186 -11.63 -9.14 17.14
CA ILE A 186 -11.46 -8.33 15.93
C ILE A 186 -12.82 -7.79 15.52
N LEU A 187 -12.90 -6.47 15.25
CA LEU A 187 -14.09 -5.79 14.77
C LEU A 187 -13.76 -5.07 13.46
N ILE A 188 -14.49 -5.38 12.39
CA ILE A 188 -14.40 -4.65 11.12
C ILE A 188 -15.68 -3.84 10.96
N ASP A 189 -15.55 -2.50 10.99
CA ASP A 189 -16.68 -1.56 11.01
C ASP A 189 -17.76 -1.91 12.06
N GLY A 190 -17.33 -2.42 13.22
CA GLY A 190 -18.21 -2.79 14.34
C GLY A 190 -18.81 -4.19 14.27
N VAL A 191 -18.54 -4.96 13.21
CA VAL A 191 -18.95 -6.37 13.10
C VAL A 191 -17.85 -7.27 13.63
N PRO A 192 -18.13 -8.21 14.56
CA PRO A 192 -17.18 -9.24 14.97
C PRO A 192 -16.69 -10.08 13.79
N SER A 193 -15.37 -10.19 13.68
CA SER A 193 -14.67 -10.90 12.61
C SER A 193 -13.56 -11.77 13.17
N ASP A 194 -13.02 -12.64 12.33
CA ASP A 194 -11.90 -13.53 12.65
C ASP A 194 -10.62 -13.12 11.89
N GLU A 195 -9.54 -13.85 12.16
CA GLU A 195 -8.24 -13.65 11.53
C GLU A 195 -8.26 -13.97 10.02
N THR A 196 -9.14 -14.88 9.58
CA THR A 196 -9.35 -15.18 8.15
C THR A 196 -9.89 -13.96 7.41
N GLU A 197 -10.92 -13.30 7.95
CA GLU A 197 -11.50 -12.09 7.37
C GLU A 197 -10.54 -10.90 7.43
N LEU A 198 -9.72 -10.80 8.48
CA LEU A 198 -8.62 -9.84 8.54
C LEU A 198 -7.65 -9.99 7.36
N ASN A 199 -7.27 -11.22 7.05
CA ASN A 199 -6.41 -11.54 5.92
C ASN A 199 -7.10 -11.35 4.56
N ARG A 200 -8.42 -11.39 4.51
CA ARG A 200 -9.19 -11.11 3.30
C ARG A 200 -9.32 -9.62 3.05
N LEU A 201 -9.24 -8.77 4.07
CA LEU A 201 -9.35 -7.33 3.90
C LEU A 201 -8.20 -6.75 3.07
N ALA A 202 -8.54 -5.94 2.07
CA ALA A 202 -7.56 -5.20 1.29
C ALA A 202 -6.96 -4.07 2.17
N PRO A 203 -5.63 -4.01 2.38
CA PRO A 203 -5.02 -2.99 3.23
C PRO A 203 -5.35 -1.56 2.77
N ARG A 204 -5.47 -1.34 1.46
CA ARG A 204 -5.81 -0.05 0.85
C ARG A 204 -7.23 0.44 1.15
N ASP A 205 -8.13 -0.43 1.61
CA ASP A 205 -9.50 -0.09 2.03
C ASP A 205 -9.59 0.28 3.51
N VAL A 206 -8.51 0.12 4.28
CA VAL A 206 -8.46 0.44 5.71
C VAL A 206 -8.14 1.92 5.90
N GLU A 207 -8.90 2.59 6.75
CA GLU A 207 -8.68 3.98 7.15
C GLU A 207 -7.80 4.05 8.41
N SER A 208 -8.13 3.22 9.40
CA SER A 208 -7.43 3.18 10.68
C SER A 208 -7.66 1.87 11.40
N ILE A 209 -6.70 1.54 12.26
CA ILE A 209 -6.76 0.38 13.15
C ILE A 209 -6.51 0.85 14.56
N SER A 210 -7.52 0.73 15.40
CA SER A 210 -7.45 1.08 16.83
C SER A 210 -7.31 -0.20 17.66
N VAL A 211 -6.25 -0.29 18.46
CA VAL A 211 -5.95 -1.44 19.30
C VAL A 211 -6.21 -1.08 20.76
N LEU A 212 -7.28 -1.65 21.34
CA LEU A 212 -7.66 -1.49 22.74
C LEU A 212 -6.97 -2.54 23.59
N LYS A 213 -6.00 -2.11 24.40
CA LYS A 213 -5.12 -3.04 25.15
C LYS A 213 -5.52 -3.22 26.62
N ASP A 214 -6.30 -2.30 27.15
CA ASP A 214 -6.72 -2.30 28.54
C ASP A 214 -8.14 -2.81 28.72
N ALA A 215 -8.39 -3.46 29.85
CA ALA A 215 -9.72 -3.90 30.23
C ALA A 215 -10.72 -2.72 30.33
N SER A 216 -10.27 -1.52 30.71
CA SER A 216 -11.14 -0.33 30.82
C SER A 216 -11.61 0.18 29.46
N SER A 217 -10.73 0.20 28.44
CA SER A 217 -11.08 0.61 27.08
C SER A 217 -11.87 -0.48 26.35
N ALA A 218 -11.57 -1.74 26.63
CA ALA A 218 -12.21 -2.91 26.03
C ALA A 218 -13.56 -3.32 26.68
N ALA A 219 -13.85 -2.87 27.90
CA ALA A 219 -15.00 -3.32 28.71
C ALA A 219 -16.37 -3.23 28.02
N ILE A 220 -16.55 -2.28 27.11
CA ILE A 220 -17.80 -2.07 26.35
C ILE A 220 -18.16 -3.32 25.53
N TYR A 221 -17.14 -4.03 25.04
CA TYR A 221 -17.29 -5.23 24.22
C TYR A 221 -17.45 -6.51 25.06
N GLY A 222 -17.50 -6.36 26.39
CA GLY A 222 -17.82 -7.43 27.34
C GLY A 222 -16.78 -8.54 27.41
N ALA A 223 -17.21 -9.74 27.79
CA ALA A 223 -16.32 -10.87 28.08
C ALA A 223 -15.47 -11.33 26.89
N ARG A 224 -15.92 -11.09 25.65
CA ARG A 224 -15.16 -11.43 24.43
C ARG A 224 -13.90 -10.59 24.26
N ALA A 225 -13.84 -9.45 24.94
CA ALA A 225 -12.73 -8.51 24.89
C ALA A 225 -11.71 -8.70 26.02
N ALA A 226 -11.77 -9.83 26.74
CA ALA A 226 -10.84 -10.15 27.83
C ALA A 226 -9.37 -10.17 27.38
N PHE A 227 -9.13 -10.41 26.09
CA PHE A 227 -7.80 -10.43 25.46
C PHE A 227 -7.51 -9.16 24.63
N GLY A 228 -8.28 -8.09 24.84
CA GLY A 228 -8.21 -6.85 24.07
C GLY A 228 -9.08 -6.86 22.81
N VAL A 229 -9.11 -5.72 22.11
CA VAL A 229 -9.94 -5.53 20.90
C VAL A 229 -9.13 -4.83 19.81
N ILE A 230 -9.24 -5.31 18.59
CA ILE A 230 -8.70 -4.66 17.40
C ILE A 230 -9.90 -4.16 16.60
N ILE A 231 -9.99 -2.85 16.44
CA ILE A 231 -11.07 -2.18 15.72
C ILE A 231 -10.50 -1.66 14.41
N ILE A 232 -11.05 -2.14 13.31
CA ILE A 232 -10.66 -1.76 11.97
C ILE A 232 -11.79 -0.91 11.40
N THR A 233 -11.44 0.31 11.03
CA THR A 233 -12.35 1.22 10.36
C THR A 233 -11.95 1.31 8.90
N THR A 234 -12.91 1.10 8.00
CA THR A 234 -12.65 1.14 6.57
C THR A 234 -12.95 2.52 5.97
N LYS A 235 -12.22 2.84 4.90
CA LYS A 235 -12.32 4.12 4.18
C LYS A 235 -13.76 4.39 3.77
N SER A 236 -14.15 5.64 3.91
CA SER A 236 -15.48 6.17 3.55
C SER A 236 -15.31 7.34 2.60
N GLY A 237 -16.37 7.75 1.90
CA GLY A 237 -16.29 8.86 0.95
C GLY A 237 -15.79 10.16 1.60
N SER A 238 -14.71 10.74 1.10
CA SER A 238 -14.16 12.01 1.58
C SER A 238 -13.97 12.97 0.41
N GLY A 239 -13.99 14.27 0.71
CA GLY A 239 -13.90 15.34 -0.29
C GLY A 239 -15.18 15.58 -1.10
N GLU A 240 -15.42 16.83 -1.49
CA GLU A 240 -16.50 17.16 -2.42
C GLU A 240 -16.17 16.64 -3.82
N GLY A 241 -17.17 16.12 -4.53
CA GLY A 241 -16.99 15.59 -5.88
C GLY A 241 -16.59 14.11 -5.92
N VAL A 242 -16.14 13.67 -7.09
CA VAL A 242 -15.77 12.27 -7.37
C VAL A 242 -14.25 12.17 -7.39
N HIS A 243 -13.69 11.36 -6.51
CA HIS A 243 -12.28 11.04 -6.46
C HIS A 243 -12.08 9.61 -6.96
N VAL A 244 -11.16 9.44 -7.90
CA VAL A 244 -10.79 8.12 -8.43
C VAL A 244 -9.31 7.92 -8.14
N SER A 245 -8.99 6.81 -7.47
CA SER A 245 -7.62 6.42 -7.17
C SER A 245 -7.36 5.03 -7.71
N TYR A 246 -6.27 4.90 -8.46
CA TYR A 246 -5.74 3.62 -8.90
C TYR A 246 -4.33 3.48 -8.37
N SER A 247 -4.07 2.35 -7.71
CA SER A 247 -2.74 1.99 -7.24
C SER A 247 -2.37 0.61 -7.76
N ASN A 248 -1.08 0.46 -8.03
CA ASN A 248 -0.50 -0.79 -8.46
C ASN A 248 0.83 -0.99 -7.75
N ASN A 249 1.09 -2.23 -7.36
CA ASN A 249 2.30 -2.63 -6.67
C ASN A 249 2.82 -3.93 -7.28
N PHE A 250 4.12 -4.00 -7.54
CA PHE A 250 4.82 -5.18 -8.02
C PHE A 250 5.97 -5.49 -7.08
N ASN A 251 6.03 -6.73 -6.58
CA ASN A 251 7.02 -7.17 -5.62
C ASN A 251 7.70 -8.44 -6.11
N ILE A 252 9.01 -8.52 -5.88
CA ILE A 252 9.80 -9.73 -6.05
C ILE A 252 10.35 -10.07 -4.67
N ALA A 253 9.89 -11.19 -4.11
CA ALA A 253 10.39 -11.69 -2.84
C ALA A 253 11.47 -12.75 -3.08
N LYS A 254 12.45 -12.81 -2.19
CA LYS A 254 13.51 -13.82 -2.19
C LYS A 254 13.70 -14.39 -0.78
N PRO A 255 13.99 -15.68 -0.64
CA PRO A 255 14.41 -16.24 0.65
C PRO A 255 15.67 -15.52 1.16
N THR A 256 15.61 -14.96 2.36
CA THR A 256 16.72 -14.17 2.93
C THR A 256 17.67 -15.02 3.78
N VAL A 257 17.13 -15.99 4.52
CA VAL A 257 17.90 -16.86 5.42
C VAL A 257 17.64 -18.30 5.02
N ILE A 258 18.62 -18.90 4.36
CA ILE A 258 18.67 -20.34 4.08
C ILE A 258 19.78 -20.88 4.98
N GLY A 259 19.45 -21.81 5.87
CA GLY A 259 20.44 -22.36 6.79
C GLY A 259 21.55 -23.07 6.01
N GLU A 260 22.80 -22.87 6.41
CA GLU A 260 23.96 -23.50 5.76
C GLU A 260 23.82 -25.03 5.75
N LYS A 261 24.17 -25.64 4.61
CA LYS A 261 24.10 -27.08 4.40
C LYS A 261 25.48 -27.59 4.05
N ILE A 262 25.84 -28.75 4.59
CA ILE A 262 27.05 -29.45 4.18
C ILE A 262 26.75 -30.10 2.83
N THR A 263 27.22 -29.46 1.77
CA THR A 263 27.16 -30.00 0.40
C THR A 263 28.44 -30.75 0.02
N ASP A 264 29.52 -30.57 0.79
CA ASP A 264 30.77 -31.28 0.55
C ASP A 264 30.62 -32.77 0.91
N PRO A 265 30.82 -33.69 -0.05
CA PRO A 265 30.59 -35.12 0.18
C PRO A 265 31.59 -35.72 1.18
N TYR A 266 32.84 -35.26 1.20
CA TYR A 266 33.86 -35.79 2.09
C TYR A 266 33.61 -35.36 3.54
N ILE A 267 33.34 -34.06 3.76
CA ILE A 267 32.96 -33.52 5.06
C ILE A 267 31.69 -34.22 5.57
N TYR A 268 30.68 -34.39 4.70
CA TYR A 268 29.44 -35.06 5.06
C TYR A 268 29.68 -36.49 5.55
N LEU A 269 30.44 -37.31 4.81
CA LEU A 269 30.71 -38.69 5.21
C LEU A 269 31.51 -38.77 6.51
N ARG A 270 32.55 -37.95 6.66
CA ARG A 270 33.36 -37.91 7.89
C ARG A 270 32.54 -37.50 9.10
N LEU A 271 31.68 -36.49 8.96
CA LEU A 271 30.79 -36.06 10.04
C LEU A 271 29.78 -37.16 10.38
N LYS A 272 29.27 -37.88 9.37
CA LYS A 272 28.30 -38.95 9.56
C LYS A 272 28.88 -40.15 10.30
N GLU A 273 30.09 -40.60 9.95
CA GLU A 273 30.82 -41.64 10.70
C GLU A 273 31.10 -41.17 12.14
N THR A 274 31.72 -39.99 12.28
CA THR A 274 32.03 -39.40 13.61
C THR A 274 30.79 -39.28 14.50
N SER A 275 29.61 -39.05 13.92
CA SER A 275 28.35 -38.93 14.67
C SER A 275 27.92 -40.24 15.34
N THR A 276 28.41 -41.40 14.87
CA THR A 276 28.06 -42.71 15.42
C THR A 276 29.17 -43.39 16.21
N ASP A 277 30.43 -42.97 16.05
CA ASP A 277 31.62 -43.55 16.69
C ASP A 277 31.49 -43.76 18.22
N ASN A 278 30.83 -42.83 18.92
CA ASN A 278 30.67 -42.86 20.37
C ASN A 278 29.29 -43.36 20.82
N THR A 279 28.57 -44.06 19.95
CA THR A 279 27.23 -44.57 20.22
C THR A 279 27.18 -46.09 20.08
N PRO A 280 26.23 -46.78 20.75
CA PRO A 280 25.98 -48.20 20.50
C PRO A 280 25.48 -48.52 19.08
N TRP A 281 25.26 -47.50 18.25
CA TRP A 281 24.70 -47.58 16.89
C TRP A 281 25.74 -47.17 15.84
N ASP A 282 26.98 -47.62 16.00
CA ASP A 282 28.04 -47.47 15.00
C ASP A 282 27.71 -48.24 13.70
N ASN A 283 26.80 -47.67 12.93
CA ASN A 283 26.22 -48.26 11.72
C ASN A 283 26.70 -47.53 10.45
N PHE A 284 27.52 -46.49 10.58
CA PHE A 284 28.02 -45.70 9.46
C PHE A 284 29.54 -45.79 9.36
N ASN A 285 30.00 -46.96 8.92
CA ASN A 285 31.38 -47.19 8.56
C ASN A 285 31.51 -47.19 7.03
N PHE A 286 32.39 -46.35 6.49
CA PHE A 286 32.63 -46.26 5.05
C PHE A 286 34.00 -46.84 4.68
N SER A 287 34.12 -47.43 3.50
CA SER A 287 35.42 -47.95 3.03
C SER A 287 36.39 -46.82 2.71
N ASP A 288 37.70 -47.08 2.86
CA ASP A 288 38.76 -46.15 2.47
C ASP A 288 38.61 -45.69 1.01
N GLU A 289 38.19 -46.59 0.12
CA GLU A 289 37.92 -46.28 -1.29
C GLU A 289 36.77 -45.27 -1.44
N ARG A 290 35.70 -45.39 -0.64
CA ARG A 290 34.58 -44.46 -0.67
C ARG A 290 34.99 -43.08 -0.13
N TYR A 291 35.87 -43.03 0.87
CA TYR A 291 36.46 -41.78 1.35
C TYR A 291 37.34 -41.11 0.30
N GLU A 292 38.14 -41.89 -0.42
CA GLU A 292 38.96 -41.37 -1.51
C GLU A 292 38.08 -40.79 -2.63
N TRP A 293 37.03 -41.50 -3.04
CA TRP A 293 36.08 -41.01 -4.04
C TRP A 293 35.39 -39.71 -3.59
N ALA A 294 34.96 -39.64 -2.32
CA ALA A 294 34.39 -38.42 -1.75
C ALA A 294 35.40 -37.26 -1.73
N ARG A 295 36.67 -37.51 -1.40
CA ARG A 295 37.74 -36.51 -1.40
C ARG A 295 38.07 -36.04 -2.82
N GLN A 296 38.13 -36.94 -3.79
CA GLN A 296 38.32 -36.60 -5.20
C GLN A 296 37.19 -35.70 -5.70
N ARG A 297 35.93 -36.04 -5.41
CA ARG A 297 34.77 -35.22 -5.81
C ARG A 297 34.65 -33.90 -5.04
N SER A 298 35.08 -33.86 -3.79
CA SER A 298 35.19 -32.63 -2.99
C SER A 298 36.21 -31.65 -3.61
N ASN A 299 37.36 -32.17 -4.06
CA ASN A 299 38.39 -31.38 -4.73
C ASN A 299 38.04 -31.02 -6.18
N ASP A 300 37.32 -31.90 -6.89
CA ASP A 300 36.89 -31.73 -8.28
C ASP A 300 35.42 -32.16 -8.44
N PRO A 301 34.48 -31.19 -8.45
CA PRO A 301 33.05 -31.46 -8.63
C PRO A 301 32.67 -32.17 -9.94
N SER A 302 33.56 -32.23 -10.93
CA SER A 302 33.32 -32.89 -12.22
C SER A 302 33.40 -34.42 -12.16
N VAL A 303 34.09 -34.98 -11.14
CA VAL A 303 34.18 -36.43 -10.90
C VAL A 303 32.78 -37.01 -10.71
N GLU A 304 32.38 -38.05 -11.45
CA GLU A 304 31.00 -38.57 -11.41
C GLU A 304 30.50 -38.85 -9.98
N GLY A 305 29.29 -38.36 -9.68
CA GLY A 305 28.63 -38.53 -8.37
C GLY A 305 27.81 -39.82 -8.27
N VAL A 306 27.87 -40.70 -9.27
CA VAL A 306 27.14 -41.97 -9.30
C VAL A 306 28.07 -43.04 -9.86
N ARG A 307 28.15 -44.19 -9.19
CA ARG A 307 28.92 -45.35 -9.68
C ARG A 307 28.23 -46.65 -9.30
N ILE A 308 28.59 -47.74 -9.98
CA ILE A 308 28.22 -49.08 -9.53
C ILE A 308 29.03 -49.38 -8.25
N ASP A 309 28.39 -49.96 -7.24
CA ASP A 309 29.05 -50.34 -5.99
C ASP A 309 30.19 -51.34 -6.29
N PRO A 310 31.45 -51.02 -5.92
CA PRO A 310 32.60 -51.89 -6.17
C PRO A 310 32.50 -53.27 -5.51
N THR A 311 31.67 -53.38 -4.46
CA THR A 311 31.44 -54.61 -3.69
C THR A 311 30.20 -55.39 -4.12
N ASP A 312 29.26 -54.74 -4.82
CA ASP A 312 28.03 -55.34 -5.31
C ASP A 312 27.58 -54.72 -6.64
N ALA A 313 27.87 -55.40 -7.74
CA ALA A 313 27.54 -54.91 -9.09
C ALA A 313 26.03 -54.73 -9.37
N THR A 314 25.14 -55.16 -8.47
CA THR A 314 23.69 -54.95 -8.60
C THR A 314 23.22 -53.64 -7.98
N ARG A 315 24.11 -52.92 -7.28
CA ARG A 315 23.77 -51.71 -6.52
C ARG A 315 24.50 -50.49 -7.08
N TRP A 316 23.86 -49.34 -6.92
CA TRP A 316 24.41 -48.03 -7.25
C TRP A 316 24.80 -47.30 -5.98
N GLU A 317 25.96 -46.66 -5.99
CA GLU A 317 26.39 -45.70 -4.99
C GLU A 317 26.23 -44.27 -5.50
N TYR A 318 25.84 -43.38 -4.59
CA TYR A 318 25.61 -41.96 -4.88
C TYR A 318 26.48 -41.10 -3.96
N MET A 319 27.07 -40.06 -4.55
CA MET A 319 27.90 -39.05 -3.91
C MET A 319 27.40 -37.67 -4.33
N GLY A 320 26.33 -37.21 -3.69
CA GLY A 320 25.74 -35.91 -3.96
C GLY A 320 26.62 -34.77 -3.46
N ASN A 321 26.61 -33.64 -4.18
CA ASN A 321 27.25 -32.38 -3.77
C ASN A 321 26.38 -31.15 -4.06
N GLN A 322 25.09 -31.39 -4.32
CA GLN A 322 24.14 -30.37 -4.75
C GLN A 322 23.47 -29.73 -3.52
N ASP A 323 23.40 -28.40 -3.50
CA ASP A 323 22.47 -27.71 -2.62
C ASP A 323 21.05 -27.85 -3.19
N TRP A 324 20.18 -28.49 -2.44
CA TRP A 324 18.77 -28.67 -2.81
C TRP A 324 17.90 -27.48 -2.44
N SER A 325 18.42 -26.49 -1.70
CA SER A 325 17.65 -25.32 -1.28
C SER A 325 17.17 -24.51 -2.47
N GLU A 326 18.01 -24.28 -3.48
CA GLU A 326 17.64 -23.58 -4.73
C GLU A 326 16.77 -24.43 -5.68
N TYR A 327 16.75 -25.75 -5.46
CA TYR A 327 15.86 -26.65 -6.18
C TYR A 327 14.43 -26.47 -5.66
N PHE A 328 14.26 -26.46 -4.34
CA PHE A 328 12.94 -26.34 -3.70
C PHE A 328 12.44 -24.89 -3.61
N LEU A 329 13.33 -23.94 -3.37
CA LEU A 329 13.00 -22.54 -3.12
C LEU A 329 13.46 -21.63 -4.26
N GLY A 330 12.66 -20.60 -4.54
CA GLY A 330 12.94 -19.60 -5.56
C GLY A 330 12.45 -18.22 -5.15
N ASN A 331 12.70 -17.27 -6.04
CA ASN A 331 12.07 -15.96 -5.94
C ASN A 331 10.58 -16.11 -6.27
N SER A 332 9.74 -15.35 -5.56
CA SER A 332 8.32 -15.29 -5.82
C SER A 332 7.94 -13.89 -6.32
N ASN A 333 6.96 -13.83 -7.21
CA ASN A 333 6.45 -12.57 -7.73
C ASN A 333 5.09 -12.31 -7.10
N SER A 334 4.79 -11.06 -6.84
CA SER A 334 3.48 -10.68 -6.33
C SER A 334 3.06 -9.36 -6.91
N GLN A 335 1.78 -9.22 -7.17
CA GLN A 335 1.21 -8.00 -7.72
C GLN A 335 -0.10 -7.65 -7.01
N GLU A 336 -0.33 -6.35 -6.85
CA GLU A 336 -1.56 -5.80 -6.33
C GLU A 336 -2.06 -4.72 -7.29
N HIS A 337 -3.35 -4.78 -7.56
CA HIS A 337 -4.10 -3.74 -8.27
C HIS A 337 -5.26 -3.34 -7.36
N HIS A 338 -5.40 -2.05 -7.15
CA HIS A 338 -6.51 -1.51 -6.36
C HIS A 338 -7.06 -0.28 -7.06
N LEU A 339 -8.37 -0.29 -7.30
CA LEU A 339 -9.12 0.82 -7.84
C LEU A 339 -10.16 1.22 -6.81
N SER A 340 -10.24 2.51 -6.50
CA SER A 340 -11.29 3.06 -5.64
C SER A 340 -11.90 4.30 -6.24
N ILE A 341 -13.19 4.46 -5.98
CA ILE A 341 -14.00 5.62 -6.33
C ILE A 341 -14.68 6.07 -5.05
N SER A 342 -14.46 7.32 -4.67
CA SER A 342 -15.02 7.88 -3.44
C SER A 342 -15.59 9.26 -3.70
N GLY A 343 -16.53 9.67 -2.86
CA GLY A 343 -17.07 11.01 -2.93
C GLY A 343 -18.03 11.32 -1.81
N ARG A 344 -18.17 12.61 -1.53
CA ARG A 344 -19.12 13.13 -0.55
C ARG A 344 -19.89 14.31 -1.12
N SER A 345 -21.18 14.32 -0.84
CA SER A 345 -22.09 15.42 -1.06
C SER A 345 -22.84 15.73 0.24
N LYS A 346 -23.75 16.72 0.21
CA LYS A 346 -24.63 17.01 1.36
C LYS A 346 -25.59 15.85 1.68
N ALA A 347 -26.02 15.10 0.68
CA ALA A 347 -27.05 14.07 0.83
C ALA A 347 -26.48 12.64 0.86
N SER A 348 -25.24 12.44 0.39
CA SER A 348 -24.66 11.10 0.25
C SER A 348 -23.15 11.09 0.41
N GLN A 349 -22.65 9.99 0.97
CA GLN A 349 -21.24 9.66 1.07
C GLN A 349 -21.07 8.24 0.53
N TYR A 350 -20.14 8.04 -0.40
CA TYR A 350 -19.91 6.72 -0.97
C TYR A 350 -18.44 6.41 -1.15
N PHE A 351 -18.11 5.13 -1.06
CA PHE A 351 -16.82 4.56 -1.36
C PHE A 351 -17.05 3.20 -2.02
N VAL A 352 -16.49 3.00 -3.20
CA VAL A 352 -16.52 1.74 -3.92
C VAL A 352 -15.09 1.38 -4.28
N SER A 353 -14.66 0.16 -3.99
CA SER A 353 -13.34 -0.32 -4.38
C SER A 353 -13.39 -1.73 -4.94
N GLY A 354 -12.45 -2.00 -5.84
CA GLY A 354 -12.14 -3.32 -6.34
C GLY A 354 -10.63 -3.55 -6.22
N SER A 355 -10.23 -4.73 -5.72
CA SER A 355 -8.82 -5.10 -5.68
C SER A 355 -8.59 -6.50 -6.22
N PHE A 356 -7.42 -6.67 -6.83
CA PHE A 356 -6.85 -7.96 -7.17
C PHE A 356 -5.45 -8.02 -6.58
N ASN A 357 -5.19 -9.04 -5.78
CA ASN A 357 -3.89 -9.33 -5.23
C ASN A 357 -3.53 -10.77 -5.58
N ASN A 358 -2.35 -10.97 -6.15
CA ASN A 358 -1.74 -12.27 -6.36
C ASN A 358 -0.43 -12.29 -5.58
N THR A 359 -0.29 -13.29 -4.71
CA THR A 359 0.90 -13.49 -3.89
C THR A 359 1.43 -14.90 -4.13
N ASP A 360 2.56 -15.03 -4.80
CA ASP A 360 3.25 -16.30 -4.96
C ASP A 360 4.17 -16.56 -3.75
N GLY A 361 4.33 -17.84 -3.40
CA GLY A 361 5.23 -18.33 -2.37
C GLY A 361 6.58 -18.75 -2.94
N ALA A 362 7.52 -19.06 -2.04
CA ALA A 362 8.89 -19.36 -2.43
C ALA A 362 9.06 -20.79 -2.98
N LEU A 363 8.07 -21.68 -2.80
CA LEU A 363 8.19 -23.08 -3.20
C LEU A 363 8.06 -23.24 -4.73
N LYS A 364 9.05 -23.86 -5.36
CA LYS A 364 9.09 -24.08 -6.83
C LYS A 364 8.46 -25.38 -7.29
N ILE A 365 8.40 -26.37 -6.39
CA ILE A 365 8.06 -27.75 -6.74
C ILE A 365 6.56 -28.07 -6.66
N ALA A 366 5.77 -27.14 -6.14
CA ALA A 366 4.33 -27.25 -6.02
C ALA A 366 3.70 -25.87 -6.22
N ASP A 367 2.42 -25.84 -6.59
CA ASP A 367 1.66 -24.59 -6.66
C ASP A 367 1.56 -24.00 -5.25
N ASP A 368 2.19 -22.84 -5.06
CA ASP A 368 2.26 -22.13 -3.78
C ASP A 368 1.89 -20.66 -4.05
N TYR A 369 0.60 -20.36 -3.99
CA TYR A 369 0.07 -19.03 -4.33
C TYR A 369 -1.19 -18.71 -3.53
N PHE A 370 -1.51 -17.43 -3.45
CA PHE A 370 -2.76 -16.92 -2.89
C PHE A 370 -3.26 -15.75 -3.72
N ASP A 371 -4.37 -15.97 -4.43
CA ASP A 371 -5.07 -14.95 -5.17
C ASP A 371 -6.27 -14.46 -4.39
N ARG A 372 -6.46 -13.15 -4.37
CA ARG A 372 -7.55 -12.49 -3.67
C ARG A 372 -8.18 -11.43 -4.54
N TYR A 373 -9.48 -11.56 -4.74
CA TYR A 373 -10.33 -10.59 -5.40
C TYR A 373 -11.27 -10.00 -4.37
N THR A 374 -11.28 -8.68 -4.23
CA THR A 374 -12.18 -7.99 -3.30
C THR A 374 -13.03 -6.98 -4.06
N LEU A 375 -14.28 -6.89 -3.66
CA LEU A 375 -15.20 -5.83 -4.06
C LEU A 375 -15.85 -5.28 -2.79
N ARG A 376 -15.78 -3.97 -2.61
CA ARG A 376 -16.37 -3.28 -1.47
C ARG A 376 -17.24 -2.13 -1.93
N GLY A 377 -18.38 -1.97 -1.28
CA GLY A 377 -19.27 -0.83 -1.48
C GLY A 377 -19.79 -0.33 -0.13
N LYS A 378 -19.45 0.90 0.23
CA LYS A 378 -19.97 1.60 1.40
C LYS A 378 -20.71 2.85 0.95
N VAL A 379 -21.96 2.98 1.35
CA VAL A 379 -22.81 4.12 1.00
C VAL A 379 -23.59 4.56 2.23
N ASN A 380 -23.52 5.84 2.56
CA ASN A 380 -24.33 6.48 3.58
C ASN A 380 -25.19 7.56 2.92
N PHE A 381 -26.47 7.60 3.27
CA PHE A 381 -27.42 8.60 2.82
C PHE A 381 -27.94 9.38 4.02
N ASN A 382 -27.81 10.70 3.93
CA ASN A 382 -28.37 11.63 4.88
C ASN A 382 -29.79 11.97 4.40
N VAL A 383 -30.77 11.20 4.87
CA VAL A 383 -32.16 11.32 4.43
C VAL A 383 -32.79 12.61 4.98
N THR A 384 -32.48 12.91 6.25
CA THR A 384 -32.84 14.15 6.94
C THR A 384 -31.75 14.50 7.96
N ASP A 385 -31.80 15.69 8.57
CA ASP A 385 -30.88 16.08 9.66
C ASP A 385 -30.95 15.17 10.91
N ARG A 386 -31.90 14.23 10.97
CA ARG A 386 -32.12 13.30 12.09
C ARG A 386 -32.11 11.83 11.69
N LEU A 387 -31.89 11.52 10.41
CA LEU A 387 -31.95 10.15 9.90
C LEU A 387 -30.87 9.95 8.85
N ASP A 388 -29.92 9.08 9.18
CA ASP A 388 -28.91 8.56 8.27
C ASP A 388 -29.16 7.07 8.04
N ILE A 389 -29.01 6.61 6.81
CA ILE A 389 -29.10 5.21 6.43
C ILE A 389 -27.81 4.82 5.73
N GLY A 390 -27.13 3.81 6.26
CA GLY A 390 -25.85 3.34 5.74
C GLY A 390 -25.88 1.87 5.35
N THR A 391 -25.05 1.51 4.38
CA THR A 391 -24.73 0.13 4.02
C THR A 391 -23.24 -0.01 3.78
N ASN A 392 -22.67 -1.14 4.16
CA ASN A 392 -21.28 -1.51 3.89
C ASN A 392 -21.27 -2.97 3.50
N ILE A 393 -20.92 -3.24 2.25
CA ILE A 393 -20.94 -4.56 1.64
C ILE A 393 -19.50 -4.91 1.27
N TYR A 394 -19.10 -6.10 1.69
CA TYR A 394 -17.80 -6.66 1.40
C TYR A 394 -17.97 -8.02 0.74
N ILE A 395 -17.37 -8.20 -0.43
CA ILE A 395 -17.39 -9.46 -1.19
C ILE A 395 -15.94 -9.82 -1.49
N THR A 396 -15.55 -11.02 -1.08
CA THR A 396 -14.20 -11.52 -1.32
C THR A 396 -14.25 -12.91 -1.90
N ASN A 397 -13.38 -13.15 -2.88
CA ASN A 397 -13.10 -14.47 -3.41
C ASN A 397 -11.61 -14.73 -3.32
N THR A 398 -11.24 -15.89 -2.77
CA THR A 398 -9.84 -16.30 -2.61
C THR A 398 -9.60 -17.61 -3.32
N LYS A 399 -8.44 -17.75 -3.95
CA LYS A 399 -7.97 -19.00 -4.56
C LYS A 399 -6.59 -19.32 -4.02
N ARG A 400 -6.37 -20.59 -3.70
CA ARG A 400 -5.12 -21.15 -3.20
C ARG A 400 -4.89 -22.49 -3.87
#